data_AF-A0A835A9H9-F1
#
_entry.id   AF-A0A835A9H9-F1
#
_cell.length_a   1.000
_cell.length_b   1.000
_cell.length_c   1.000
_cell.angle_alpha   90.00
_cell.angle_beta   90.00
_cell.angle_gamma   90.00
#
_symmetry.space_group_name_H-M   'P 1'
#
loop_
_entity.id
_entity.type
_entity.pdbx_description
1 polymer ?
#
loop_
_entity_poly.entity_id
_entity_poly.type
_entity_poly.pdbx_seq_one_letter_code
_entity_poly.pdbx_strand_id
1 'polypeptide(L)'
;MEEHFVLVHGACHGAWCWFKLASLLQATGHRVSCIDLAGAAGSLVDPDDVRSFDEYDAPLVEFMAALPDGHKLEQQEAMIRRWPPRKVMFMDTDHSPFFSAPDHLFELILKSS
;
A
#
# COMPACT_ATOMS: atom_id res chain seq x y z
N MET A 1 15.36 -5.57 -10.81
CA MET A 1 15.50 -4.19 -10.31
C MET A 1 14.97 -4.22 -8.89
N GLU A 2 15.70 -3.72 -7.90
CA GLU A 2 15.22 -3.68 -6.51
C GLU A 2 14.30 -2.48 -6.35
N GLU A 3 12.99 -2.71 -6.42
CA GLU A 3 11.96 -1.70 -6.11
C GLU A 3 11.62 -1.68 -4.61
N HIS A 4 11.12 -0.53 -4.15
CA HIS A 4 10.53 -0.38 -2.83
C HIS A 4 9.00 -0.33 -2.95
N PHE A 5 8.34 -1.41 -2.54
CA PHE A 5 6.88 -1.47 -2.49
C PHE A 5 6.36 -0.88 -1.18
N VAL A 6 5.43 0.06 -1.30
CA VAL A 6 4.68 0.63 -0.17
C VAL A 6 3.26 0.07 -0.23
N LEU A 7 2.89 -0.77 0.73
CA LEU A 7 1.61 -1.46 0.77
C LEU A 7 0.67 -0.73 1.74
N VAL A 8 -0.44 -0.23 1.20
CA VAL A 8 -1.47 0.53 1.94
C VAL A 8 -2.74 -0.31 1.96
N HIS A 9 -3.26 -0.61 3.15
CA HIS A 9 -4.47 -1.42 3.31
C HIS A 9 -5.74 -0.63 3.01
N GLY A 10 -6.86 -1.34 2.81
CA GLY A 10 -8.19 -0.75 2.71
C GLY A 10 -8.89 -0.59 4.07
N ALA A 11 -10.12 -0.08 4.06
CA ALA A 11 -10.92 0.10 5.26
C ALA A 11 -11.10 -1.22 6.07
N CYS A 12 -11.21 -1.09 7.39
CA CYS A 12 -11.37 -2.20 8.36
C CYS A 12 -10.21 -3.23 8.38
N HIS A 13 -9.07 -2.92 7.76
CA HIS A 13 -7.85 -3.72 7.81
C HIS A 13 -6.71 -2.94 8.49
N GLY A 14 -5.53 -3.55 8.55
CA GLY A 14 -4.28 -2.93 8.97
C GLY A 14 -3.11 -3.55 8.20
N ALA A 15 -1.88 -3.12 8.46
CA ALA A 15 -0.68 -3.59 7.79
C ALA A 15 -0.53 -5.12 7.81
N TRP A 16 -1.07 -5.76 8.85
CA TRP A 16 -1.10 -7.22 9.04
C TRP A 16 -1.71 -7.98 7.85
N CYS A 17 -2.63 -7.39 7.10
CA CYS A 17 -3.29 -8.08 5.99
C CYS A 17 -2.32 -8.43 4.85
N TRP A 18 -1.18 -7.73 4.78
CA TRP A 18 -0.17 -7.91 3.75
C TRP A 18 0.88 -8.98 4.07
N PHE A 19 0.82 -9.66 5.22
CA PHE A 19 1.94 -10.49 5.69
C PHE A 19 2.45 -11.52 4.67
N LYS A 20 1.55 -12.18 3.93
CA LYS A 20 1.92 -13.16 2.89
C LYS A 20 2.60 -12.47 1.71
N LEU A 21 1.99 -11.43 1.18
CA LEU A 21 2.49 -10.70 0.02
C LEU A 21 3.83 -10.01 0.32
N ALA A 22 3.96 -9.38 1.49
CA ALA A 22 5.19 -8.76 1.94
C ALA A 22 6.32 -9.79 2.03
N SER A 23 6.05 -10.97 2.58
CA SER A 23 7.02 -12.07 2.66
C SER A 23 7.49 -12.52 1.27
N LEU A 24 6.58 -12.65 0.30
CA LEU A 24 6.91 -13.05 -1.07
C LEU A 24 7.77 -11.98 -1.78
N LEU A 25 7.38 -10.71 -1.69
CA LEU A 25 8.13 -9.59 -2.29
C LEU A 25 9.53 -9.45 -1.66
N GLN A 26 9.64 -9.56 -0.34
CA GLN A 26 10.93 -9.56 0.36
C GLN A 26 11.81 -10.73 -0.04
N ALA A 27 11.25 -11.94 -0.20
CA ALA A 27 11.99 -13.12 -0.65
C ALA A 27 12.58 -12.96 -2.06
N THR A 28 11.98 -12.12 -2.91
CA THR A 28 12.53 -11.75 -4.22
C THR A 28 13.52 -10.59 -4.21
N GLY A 29 13.93 -10.14 -3.02
CA GLY A 29 14.94 -9.09 -2.84
C GLY A 29 14.39 -7.67 -2.92
N HIS A 30 13.07 -7.47 -2.89
CA HIS A 30 12.47 -6.13 -2.85
C HIS A 30 12.37 -5.58 -1.43
N ARG A 31 12.45 -4.25 -1.31
CA ARG A 31 12.12 -3.57 -0.05
C ARG A 31 10.61 -3.45 0.04
N VAL A 32 10.06 -3.71 1.22
CA VAL A 32 8.61 -3.63 1.46
C VAL A 32 8.34 -2.88 2.75
N SER A 33 7.46 -1.89 2.67
CA SER A 33 6.91 -1.18 3.82
C SER A 33 5.39 -1.37 3.85
N CYS A 34 4.87 -1.98 4.90
CA CYS A 34 3.44 -2.08 5.15
C CYS A 34 3.05 -1.00 6.16
N ILE A 35 2.14 -0.11 5.78
CA ILE A 35 1.77 1.05 6.61
C ILE A 35 0.42 0.77 7.29
N ASP A 36 0.33 1.03 8.60
CA ASP A 36 -0.95 1.14 9.31
C ASP A 36 -1.43 2.59 9.22
N LEU A 37 -2.63 2.78 8.67
CA LEU A 37 -3.32 4.08 8.67
C LEU A 37 -3.86 4.41 10.08
N ALA A 38 -4.23 5.66 10.33
CA ALA A 38 -4.72 6.04 11.66
C ALA A 38 -6.02 5.28 11.99
N GLY A 39 -6.14 4.78 13.23
CA GLY A 39 -7.28 3.95 13.63
C GLY A 39 -7.28 2.52 13.05
N ALA A 40 -6.24 2.09 12.32
CA ALA A 40 -6.07 0.70 11.94
C ALA A 40 -5.65 -0.17 13.13
N ALA A 41 -5.71 -1.50 12.98
CA ALA A 41 -5.42 -2.45 14.07
C ALA A 41 -4.01 -2.31 14.70
N GLY A 42 -3.03 -1.81 13.95
CA GLY A 42 -1.68 -1.50 14.47
C GLY A 42 -1.47 -0.06 14.92
N SER A 43 -2.49 0.79 14.82
CA SER A 43 -2.42 2.21 15.16
C SER A 43 -2.54 2.44 16.67
N LEU A 44 -1.85 3.47 17.16
CA LEU A 44 -2.01 3.97 18.53
C LEU A 44 -3.16 4.99 18.66
N VAL A 45 -3.74 5.40 17.53
CA VAL A 45 -4.87 6.33 17.47
C VAL A 45 -6.16 5.54 17.61
N ASP A 46 -7.04 5.95 18.53
CA ASP A 46 -8.37 5.37 18.65
C ASP A 46 -9.15 5.62 17.34
N PRO A 47 -9.74 4.59 16.71
CA PRO A 47 -10.56 4.78 15.52
C PRO A 47 -11.68 5.81 15.69
N ASP A 48 -12.24 5.95 16.90
CA ASP A 48 -13.31 6.91 17.19
C ASP A 48 -12.80 8.37 17.23
N ASP A 49 -11.48 8.56 17.30
CA ASP A 49 -10.84 9.88 17.27
C ASP A 49 -10.44 10.34 15.88
N VAL A 50 -10.50 9.48 14.85
CA VAL A 50 -10.21 9.85 13.46
C VAL A 50 -11.45 10.46 12.81
N ARG A 51 -11.38 11.75 12.44
CA ARG A 51 -12.53 12.55 11.98
C ARG A 51 -12.46 12.99 10.52
N SER A 52 -11.35 12.71 9.83
CA SER A 52 -11.18 13.06 8.41
C SER A 52 -10.27 12.09 7.67
N PHE A 53 -10.30 12.11 6.34
CA PHE A 53 -9.36 11.34 5.50
C PHE A 53 -7.92 11.85 5.63
N ASP A 54 -7.72 13.16 5.82
CA ASP A 54 -6.39 13.72 6.05
C ASP A 54 -5.75 13.14 7.33
N GLU A 55 -6.55 12.98 8.39
CA GLU A 55 -6.10 12.32 9.63
C GLU A 55 -5.90 10.81 9.44
N TYR A 56 -6.78 10.15 8.68
CA TYR A 56 -6.68 8.73 8.36
C TYR A 56 -5.38 8.40 7.60
N ASP A 57 -5.07 9.20 6.59
CA ASP A 57 -3.94 9.01 5.67
C ASP A 57 -2.62 9.61 6.20
N ALA A 58 -2.64 10.36 7.31
CA ALA A 58 -1.47 11.03 7.86
C ALA A 58 -0.23 10.12 8.01
N PRO A 59 -0.34 8.87 8.52
CA PRO A 59 0.84 7.99 8.62
C PRO A 59 1.49 7.67 7.26
N LEU A 60 0.68 7.54 6.20
CA LEU A 60 1.20 7.32 4.85
C LEU A 60 1.89 8.59 4.32
N VAL A 61 1.25 9.75 4.51
CA VAL A 61 1.82 11.03 4.05
C VAL A 61 3.15 11.32 4.73
N GLU A 62 3.23 11.11 6.05
CA GLU A 62 4.46 11.27 6.83
C GLU A 62 5.55 10.30 6.38
N PHE A 63 5.20 9.03 6.15
CA PHE A 63 6.14 8.04 5.63
C PHE A 63 6.71 8.45 4.27
N MET A 64 5.87 8.88 3.34
CA MET A 64 6.30 9.30 1.99
C MET A 64 7.17 10.55 2.04
N ALA A 65 6.87 11.51 2.93
CA ALA A 65 7.66 12.71 3.12
C ALA A 65 9.06 12.43 3.73
N ALA A 66 9.21 11.33 4.46
CA ALA A 66 10.48 10.92 5.06
C ALA A 66 11.41 10.14 4.09
N LEU A 67 10.92 9.77 2.90
CA LEU A 67 11.75 9.04 1.92
C LEU A 67 12.84 9.96 1.33
N PRO A 68 14.06 9.44 1.05
CA PRO A 68 15.19 10.24 0.53
C PRO A 68 14.89 11.00 -0.77
N ASP A 69 14.03 10.44 -1.62
CA ASP A 69 13.57 11.03 -2.89
C ASP A 69 12.13 11.57 -2.82
N GLY A 70 11.63 11.84 -1.60
CA GLY A 70 10.22 12.17 -1.32
C GLY A 70 9.65 13.25 -2.24
N HIS A 71 8.79 12.84 -3.17
CA HIS A 71 8.01 13.76 -4.00
C HIS A 71 7.02 14.53 -3.11
N LYS A 72 6.96 15.86 -3.25
CA LYS A 72 5.99 16.68 -2.52
C LYS A 72 4.55 16.26 -2.89
N LEU A 73 3.58 16.43 -1.98
CA LEU A 73 2.16 16.13 -2.24
C LEU A 73 1.66 16.75 -3.57
N GLU A 74 2.12 17.95 -3.89
CA GLU A 74 1.83 18.65 -5.16
C GLU A 74 2.27 17.87 -6.42
N GLN A 75 3.36 17.10 -6.31
CA GLN A 75 3.82 16.20 -7.37
C GLN A 75 2.98 14.92 -7.43
N GLN A 76 2.40 14.48 -6.31
CA GLN A 76 1.54 13.29 -6.24
C GLN A 76 0.18 13.53 -6.92
N GLU A 77 -0.45 14.69 -6.71
CA GLU A 77 -1.66 15.08 -7.46
C GLU A 77 -1.38 15.19 -8.97
N ALA A 78 -0.19 15.71 -9.32
CA ALA A 78 0.26 15.73 -10.70
C ALA A 78 0.48 14.31 -11.25
N MET A 79 1.02 13.38 -10.45
CA MET A 79 1.17 11.96 -10.83
C MET A 79 -0.18 11.29 -11.09
N ILE A 80 -1.20 11.53 -10.26
CA ILE A 80 -2.57 11.00 -10.46
C ILE A 80 -3.14 11.50 -11.79
N ARG A 81 -2.96 12.79 -12.12
CA ARG A 81 -3.41 13.36 -13.41
C ARG A 81 -2.58 12.90 -14.60
N ARG A 82 -1.31 12.51 -14.40
CA ARG A 82 -0.35 12.17 -15.45
C ARG A 82 -0.28 10.69 -15.77
N TRP A 83 -0.65 9.81 -14.83
CA TRP A 83 -0.59 8.35 -14.98
C TRP A 83 -1.99 7.70 -15.00
N PRO A 84 -2.71 7.75 -16.15
CA PRO A 84 -3.79 6.80 -16.36
C PRO A 84 -3.24 5.37 -16.31
N PRO A 85 -4.04 4.37 -15.87
CA PRO A 85 -3.58 3.00 -15.71
C PRO A 85 -3.01 2.47 -17.03
N ARG A 86 -1.71 2.19 -17.05
CA ARG A 86 -0.99 1.77 -18.27
C ARG A 86 -1.33 0.33 -18.68
N LYS A 87 -1.75 -0.49 -17.71
CA LYS A 87 -2.07 -1.90 -17.86
C LYS A 87 -3.14 -2.26 -16.83
N VAL A 88 -4.26 -2.79 -17.28
CA VAL A 88 -5.33 -3.32 -16.42
C VAL A 88 -5.19 -4.84 -16.41
N MET A 89 -5.07 -5.41 -15.22
CA MET A 89 -5.01 -6.86 -15.02
C MET A 89 -6.25 -7.29 -14.24
N PHE A 90 -6.80 -8.45 -14.58
CA PHE A 90 -7.96 -9.03 -13.91
C PHE A 90 -7.53 -10.27 -13.13
N MET A 91 -8.18 -10.49 -11.99
CA MET A 91 -7.98 -11.66 -11.14
C MET A 91 -9.35 -12.13 -10.68
N ASP A 92 -9.62 -13.44 -10.84
CA ASP A 92 -10.81 -14.07 -10.29
C ASP A 92 -10.55 -14.44 -8.83
N THR A 93 -11.03 -13.60 -7.92
CA THR A 93 -10.76 -13.70 -6.48
C THR A 93 -11.87 -13.02 -5.69
N ASP A 94 -11.89 -13.24 -4.38
CA ASP A 94 -12.79 -12.52 -3.48
C ASP A 94 -12.36 -11.06 -3.27
N HIS A 95 -13.05 -10.35 -2.38
CA HIS A 95 -12.79 -8.93 -2.10
C HIS A 95 -11.39 -8.68 -1.51
N SER A 96 -10.71 -9.70 -0.99
CA SER A 96 -9.43 -9.57 -0.27
C SER A 96 -8.37 -10.54 -0.85
N PRO A 97 -7.86 -10.27 -2.07
CA PRO A 97 -6.91 -11.15 -2.77
C PRO A 97 -5.61 -11.42 -1.99
N PHE A 98 -5.22 -10.51 -1.11
CA PHE A 98 -4.07 -10.70 -0.21
C PHE A 98 -4.25 -11.85 0.80
N PHE A 99 -5.49 -12.30 1.05
CA PHE A 99 -5.77 -13.50 1.82
C PHE A 99 -6.04 -14.72 0.96
N SER A 100 -6.91 -14.56 -0.04
CA SER A 100 -7.50 -15.65 -0.83
C SER A 100 -6.64 -16.14 -1.98
N ALA A 101 -5.86 -15.24 -2.60
CA ALA A 101 -5.00 -15.56 -3.74
C ALA A 101 -3.65 -14.80 -3.69
N PRO A 102 -2.88 -14.90 -2.59
CA PRO A 102 -1.67 -14.10 -2.36
C PRO A 102 -0.58 -14.35 -3.42
N ASP A 103 -0.40 -15.59 -3.87
CA ASP A 103 0.61 -15.95 -4.86
C ASP A 103 0.26 -15.41 -6.26
N HIS A 104 -1.03 -15.48 -6.64
CA HIS A 104 -1.50 -14.94 -7.92
C HIS A 104 -1.40 -13.41 -7.93
N LEU A 105 -1.77 -12.75 -6.83
CA LEU A 105 -1.58 -11.30 -6.67
C LEU A 105 -0.09 -10.92 -6.79
N PHE A 106 0.79 -11.66 -6.13
CA PHE A 106 2.24 -11.46 -6.21
C PHE A 106 2.76 -11.56 -7.64
N GLU A 107 2.36 -12.59 -8.39
CA GLU A 107 2.76 -12.72 -9.80
C GLU A 107 2.31 -11.55 -10.67
N LEU A 108 1.09 -11.05 -10.46
CA LEU A 108 0.57 -9.91 -11.23
C LEU A 108 1.34 -8.63 -10.92
N ILE A 109 1.69 -8.42 -9.64
CA ILE A 109 2.51 -7.29 -9.21
C ILE A 109 3.88 -7.33 -9.91
N LEU A 110 4.57 -8.47 -9.89
CA LEU A 110 5.86 -8.60 -10.57
C LEU A 110 5.78 -8.45 -12.10
N LYS A 111 4.65 -8.84 -12.72
CA LYS A 111 4.40 -8.63 -14.17
C LYS A 111 4.07 -7.17 -14.52
N SER A 112 3.85 -6.32 -13.52
CA SER A 112 3.47 -4.92 -13.68
C SER A 112 4.58 -3.93 -13.34
N SER A 113 5.53 -4.35 -12.49
CA SER A 113 6.83 -3.71 -12.24
C SER A 113 7.73 -3.67 -13.49
#